data_AF-A0A699Z7R7-F1
#
_entry.id   AF-A0A699Z7R7-F1
#
_cell.length_a   1.000
_cell.length_b   1.000
_cell.length_c   1.000
_cell.angle_alpha   90.00
_cell.angle_beta   90.00
_cell.angle_gamma   90.00
#
_symmetry.space_group_name_H-M   'P 1'
#
loop_
_entity.id
_entity.type
_entity.pdbx_description
1 polymer ?
#
loop_
_entity_poly.entity_id
_entity_poly.type
_entity_poly.pdbx_seq_one_letter_code
_entity_poly.pdbx_strand_id
1 'polypeptide(L)' 'VLVLGAGFDTTWWQLEQAGCAPTRYLELDFQEVTQRKASIIDSHPELLQPLHCPSSQEAPQDFKP' A
#
# COMPACT_ATOMS: atom_id res chain seq x y z
N VAL A 1 -3.48 0.54 -8.42
CA VAL A 1 -2.29 -0.15 -8.94
C VAL A 1 -2.32 -1.59 -8.48
N LEU A 2 -2.04 -2.53 -9.38
CA LEU A 2 -1.93 -3.95 -9.10
C LEU A 2 -0.49 -4.38 -9.38
N VAL A 3 0.18 -4.96 -8.40
CA VAL A 3 1.55 -5.48 -8.52
C VAL A 3 1.51 -6.99 -8.35
N LEU A 4 2.01 -7.72 -9.36
CA LEU A 4 2.08 -9.17 -9.36
C LEU A 4 3.53 -9.58 -9.05
N GLY A 5 3.73 -10.42 -8.05
CA GLY A 5 5.06 -10.81 -7.57
C GLY A 5 5.78 -9.66 -6.88
N ALA A 6 5.07 -8.94 -5.99
CA ALA A 6 5.62 -7.78 -5.30
C ALA A 6 6.76 -8.14 -4.33
N GLY A 7 6.81 -9.38 -3.84
CA GLY A 7 7.78 -9.81 -2.84
C GLY A 7 7.73 -8.89 -1.62
N PHE A 8 8.91 -8.39 -1.21
CA PHE A 8 9.05 -7.42 -0.13
C PHE A 8 9.10 -5.97 -0.63
N ASP A 9 8.39 -5.66 -1.72
CA ASP A 9 8.30 -4.31 -2.26
C ASP A 9 7.84 -3.31 -1.18
N THR A 10 8.46 -2.12 -1.20
CA THR A 10 8.16 -0.99 -0.32
C THR A 10 7.71 0.24 -1.10
N THR A 11 7.45 0.10 -2.40
CA THR A 11 7.05 1.20 -3.28
C THR A 11 5.79 1.91 -2.78
N TRP A 12 4.85 1.19 -2.15
CA TRP A 12 3.66 1.82 -1.58
C TRP A 12 4.00 2.90 -0.53
N TRP A 13 4.86 2.59 0.45
CA TRP A 13 5.28 3.57 1.46
C TRP A 13 6.03 4.75 0.85
N GLN A 14 6.83 4.53 -0.19
CA GLN A 14 7.52 5.62 -0.90
C GLN A 14 6.52 6.55 -1.61
N LEU A 15 5.50 5.99 -2.26
CA LEU A 15 4.45 6.77 -2.92
C LEU A 15 3.58 7.53 -1.92
N GLU A 16 3.30 6.93 -0.77
CA GLU A 16 2.55 7.58 0.32
C GLU A 16 3.34 8.76 0.89
N GLN A 17 4.64 8.58 1.17
CA GLN A 17 5.51 9.67 1.62
C GLN A 17 5.64 10.79 0.59
N ALA A 18 5.64 10.46 -0.70
CA ALA A 18 5.64 11.43 -1.79
C ALA A 18 4.27 12.10 -2.02
N GLY A 19 3.20 11.65 -1.34
CA GLY A 19 1.84 12.17 -1.49
C GLY A 19 1.17 11.80 -2.82
N CYS A 20 1.73 10.85 -3.57
CA CYS A 20 1.24 10.42 -4.88
C CYS A 20 0.76 8.96 -4.89
N ALA A 21 0.47 8.41 -3.72
CA ALA A 21 -0.09 7.07 -3.59
C ALA A 21 -1.44 6.96 -4.32
N PRO A 22 -1.66 5.89 -5.11
CA PRO A 22 -2.94 5.65 -5.75
C PRO A 22 -4.00 5.29 -4.69
N THR A 23 -5.27 5.62 -4.97
CA THR A 23 -6.42 5.32 -4.09
C THR A 23 -6.55 3.84 -3.69
N ARG A 24 -6.03 2.94 -4.53
CA ARG A 24 -5.98 1.49 -4.30
C ARG A 24 -4.62 0.97 -4.74
N TYR A 25 -3.92 0.30 -3.85
CA TYR A 25 -2.68 -0.44 -4.14
C TYR A 25 -2.88 -1.89 -3.69
N LEU A 26 -2.73 -2.83 -4.62
CA LEU A 26 -2.87 -4.25 -4.34
C LEU A 26 -1.61 -4.97 -4.76
N GLU A 27 -1.05 -5.74 -3.85
CA GLU A 27 0.07 -6.62 -4.08
C GLU A 27 -0.42 -8.07 -4.05
N LEU A 28 -0.02 -8.85 -5.05
CA LEU A 28 -0.31 -10.27 -5.11
C LEU A 28 1.00 -11.04 -5.17
N ASP A 29 1.16 -11.98 -4.26
CA ASP A 29 2.30 -12.90 -4.21
C ASP A 29 1.86 -14.29 -3.72
N PHE A 30 2.77 -15.24 -3.71
CA PHE A 30 2.54 -16.54 -3.09
C PHE A 30 2.21 -16.37 -1.59
N GLN A 31 1.42 -17.30 -1.07
CA GLN A 31 0.93 -17.26 0.31
C GLN A 31 2.08 -17.13 1.32
N GLU A 32 3.14 -17.91 1.16
CA GLU A 32 4.29 -17.90 2.06
C GLU A 32 5.00 -16.53 2.07
N VAL A 33 5.14 -15.92 0.90
CA VAL A 33 5.75 -14.60 0.73
C VAL A 33 4.87 -13.52 1.36
N THR A 34 3.56 -13.58 1.08
CA THR A 34 2.58 -12.65 1.64
C THR A 34 2.51 -12.75 3.17
N GLN A 35 2.50 -13.96 3.72
CA GLN A 35 2.48 -14.19 5.17
C GLN A 35 3.75 -13.66 5.85
N ARG A 36 4.92 -13.94 5.26
CA ARG A 36 6.19 -13.43 5.78
C ARG A 36 6.24 -11.90 5.74
N LYS A 37 5.76 -11.30 4.64
CA LYS A 37 5.64 -9.85 4.51
C LYS A 37 4.69 -9.26 5.57
N ALA A 38 3.50 -9.84 5.74
CA ALA A 38 2.54 -9.40 6.74
C ALA A 38 3.10 -9.49 8.17
N SER A 39 3.81 -10.57 8.50
CA SER A 39 4.47 -10.72 9.80
C SER A 39 5.57 -9.68 10.04
N ILE A 40 6.31 -9.30 9.01
CA ILE A 40 7.31 -8.22 9.09
C ILE A 40 6.60 -6.88 9.32
N ILE A 41 5.55 -6.57 8.56
CA ILE A 41 4.78 -5.34 8.72
C ILE A 41 4.18 -5.24 10.14
N ASP A 42 3.62 -6.34 10.66
CA ASP A 42 3.00 -6.38 11.98
C ASP A 42 4.01 -6.20 13.13
N SER A 43 5.24 -6.67 12.94
CA SER A 43 6.32 -6.52 13.92
C SER A 43 7.02 -5.15 13.88
N HIS A 44 6.76 -4.31 12.87
CA HIS A 44 7.41 -3.02 12.66
C HIS A 44 6.36 -1.89 12.66
N PRO A 45 6.14 -1.22 13.81
CA PRO A 45 5.12 -0.17 13.95
C PRO A 45 5.24 0.96 12.91
N GLU A 46 6.45 1.25 12.44
CA GLU A 46 6.73 2.24 11.40
C GLU A 46 6.13 1.88 10.05
N LEU A 47 5.96 0.59 9.75
CA LEU A 47 5.30 0.09 8.53
C LEU A 47 3.79 -0.04 8.72
N LEU A 48 3.36 -0.34 9.95
CA LEU A 48 1.95 -0.54 10.30
C LEU A 48 1.16 0.77 10.45
N GLN A 49 1.77 1.81 11.03
CA GLN A 49 1.10 3.09 11.28
C GLN A 49 0.55 3.75 10.01
N PRO A 50 1.31 3.84 8.91
CA PRO A 50 0.82 4.45 7.68
C PRO A 50 -0.34 3.66 7.05
N LEU A 51 -0.36 2.33 7.19
CA LEU A 51 -1.47 1.49 6.70
C LEU A 51 -2.80 1.72 7.46
N HIS A 52 -2.74 2.11 8.74
CA HIS A 52 -3.90 2.36 9.58
C HIS A 52 -4.39 3.81 9.57
N CYS A 53 -3.55 4.75 9.14
CA CYS A 53 -3.95 6.14 9.02
C CYS A 53 -4.43 6.39 7.58
N PRO A 54 -5.74 6.47 7.33
CA PRO A 54 -6.22 6.84 6.00
C PRO A 54 -5.76 8.28 5.73
N SER A 55 -4.71 8.44 4.91
CA SER A 55 -4.38 9.72 4.32
C SER A 55 -5.61 10.17 3.53
N SER A 56 -6.32 11.16 4.07
CA SER A 56 -7.53 11.73 3.49
C SER A 56 -7.15 12.40 2.17
N GLN A 57 -7.18 11.66 1.08
CA GLN A 57 -7.13 12.22 -0.26
C GLN A 57 -8.55 12.15 -0.82
N GLU A 58 -9.18 13.33 -0.89
CA GLU A 58 -10.48 13.55 -1.53
C GLU A 58 -10.47 12.93 -2.93
N ALA A 59 -11.48 12.11 -3.21
CA ALA A 59 -11.76 11.64 -4.56
C ALA A 59 -11.95 12.86 -5.47
N PRO A 60 -11.37 12.91 -6.68
CA PRO A 60 -11.78 13.88 -7.67
C PRO A 60 -13.24 13.59 -8.00
N GLN A 61 -14.12 14.48 -7.53
CA GLN A 61 -15.48 14.57 -8.03
C GLN A 61 -15.44 15.01 -9.49
N ASP A 62 -16.37 14.46 -10.27
CA ASP A 62 -16.71 14.85 -11.63
C ASP A 62 -15.68 14.59 -12.74
N PHE A 63 -15.91 13.47 -13.43
CA PHE A 63 -15.86 13.49 -14.88
C PHE A 63 -17.22 13.11 -15.46
N LYS A 64 -17.99 14.13 -15.87
CA LYS A 64 -19.09 14.04 -16.84
C LYS A 64 -19.17 15.38 -17.59
N PRO A 65 -19.42 15.36 -18.92
CA PRO A 65 -20.69 14.91 -19.49
C PRO A 65 -20.64 13.58 -20.23
#